data_AF-A0A2M8M9Z9-F1
#
_entry.id   AF-A0A2M8M9Z9-F1
#
_cell.length_a   1.000
_cell.length_b   1.000
_cell.length_c   1.000
_cell.angle_alpha   90.00
_cell.angle_beta   90.00
_cell.angle_gamma   90.00
#
_symmetry.space_group_name_H-M   'P 1'
#
loop_
_entity.id
_entity.type
_entity.pdbx_description
1 polymer ?
#
loop_
_entity_poly.entity_id
_entity_poly.type
_entity_poly.pdbx_seq_one_letter_code
_entity_poly.pdbx_strand_id
1 'polypeptide(L)'
;MKQLRTILAGIALAVMPTIAQAQVHIESAYKTFLKENEVAKYEFRKEQREDKTKQDFLNIYSFTLTEKQKQQIENLRKAFDSDLKAAYQLVSANKGNKLASYRLMGPDRTEAFVGEKYDNMIQLLFNDPTDSLRRYGYALEWTDKEDGTTVGRIISCLSVQPKYRKSEQTYNVFNDFAKKGKPLRSFNRNIKIQGNAGKNGNYLSNQIDGNTYYEINGVYKMASELSNTEWLSQFNAMKRLVHKVPNGIQTSYYISTIYDLCRASEQLDADTKKLVKSEIESMRAKVKDRMLKEVLANAAKNLK
;
A
#
# COMPACT_ATOMS: atom_id res chain seq x y z
N MET A 1 34.45 4.12 -21.54
CA MET A 1 34.08 3.88 -20.13
C MET A 1 34.23 5.19 -19.37
N LYS A 2 33.13 5.93 -19.13
CA LYS A 2 33.17 7.17 -18.35
C LYS A 2 32.96 6.79 -16.88
N GLN A 3 33.99 7.04 -16.07
CA GLN A 3 33.99 6.79 -14.63
C GLN A 3 32.85 7.58 -13.96
N LEU A 4 31.92 6.88 -13.31
CA LEU A 4 30.93 7.48 -12.43
C LEU A 4 31.68 7.96 -11.17
N ARG A 5 31.83 9.27 -11.03
CA ARG A 5 32.33 9.87 -9.79
C ARG A 5 31.21 9.84 -8.76
N THR A 6 31.33 8.98 -7.74
CA THR A 6 30.51 9.04 -6.53
C THR A 6 30.79 10.37 -5.85
N ILE A 7 29.85 11.31 -5.91
CA ILE A 7 29.96 12.60 -5.23
C ILE A 7 29.73 12.36 -3.74
N LEU A 8 30.82 12.38 -2.96
CA LEU A 8 30.81 12.52 -1.50
C LEU A 8 30.25 13.91 -1.16
N ALA A 9 28.93 14.02 -1.06
CA ALA A 9 28.25 15.22 -0.58
C ALA A 9 28.19 15.19 0.95
N GLY A 10 28.82 16.18 1.59
CA GLY A 10 28.85 16.35 3.04
C GLY A 10 27.46 16.28 3.69
N ILE A 11 27.46 15.79 4.93
CA ILE A 11 26.27 15.59 5.76
C ILE A 11 25.70 16.96 6.17
N ALA A 12 24.93 17.60 5.29
CA ALA A 12 23.95 18.59 5.71
C ALA A 12 22.77 17.82 6.30
N LEU A 13 22.76 17.63 7.63
CA LEU A 13 21.56 17.18 8.35
C LEU A 13 20.55 18.32 8.22
N ALA A 14 19.57 18.16 7.33
CA ALA A 14 18.50 19.14 7.22
C ALA A 14 17.80 19.28 8.58
N VAL A 15 17.72 20.51 9.08
CA VAL A 15 17.15 20.83 10.40
C VAL A 15 15.68 20.41 10.38
N MET A 16 15.37 19.31 11.06
CA MET A 16 13.98 18.96 11.35
C MET A 16 13.46 20.03 12.31
N PRO A 17 12.27 20.63 12.06
CA PRO A 17 11.70 21.59 12.99
C PRO A 17 11.44 20.87 14.32
N THR A 18 12.15 21.26 15.37
CA THR A 18 11.99 20.72 16.72
C THR A 18 10.61 21.11 17.24
N ILE A 19 9.64 20.22 17.14
CA ILE A 19 8.32 20.47 17.71
C ILE A 19 8.26 19.92 19.12
N ALA A 20 7.74 20.76 20.01
CA ALA A 20 7.46 20.43 21.38
C ALA A 20 6.56 19.17 21.47
N GLN A 21 7.20 18.08 21.91
CA GLN A 21 6.70 17.01 22.78
C GLN A 21 6.11 15.71 22.22
N ALA A 22 5.71 15.57 20.95
CA ALA A 22 5.05 14.32 20.50
C ALA A 22 5.95 13.29 19.79
N GLN A 23 7.01 13.70 19.10
CA GLN A 23 7.82 12.83 18.24
C GLN A 23 9.35 12.91 18.49
N VAL A 24 9.72 13.28 19.72
CA VAL A 24 11.11 13.61 20.08
C VAL A 24 12.03 12.40 19.92
N HIS A 25 11.55 11.19 20.19
CA HIS A 25 12.36 9.98 20.14
C HIS A 25 12.63 9.57 18.70
N ILE A 26 11.62 9.57 17.83
CA ILE A 26 11.78 9.22 16.41
C ILE A 26 12.72 10.21 15.70
N GLU A 27 12.54 11.52 15.91
CA GLU A 27 13.41 12.53 15.31
C GLU A 27 14.88 12.37 15.76
N SER A 28 15.09 12.15 17.06
CA SER A 28 16.42 11.91 17.63
C SER A 28 17.05 10.63 17.08
N ALA A 29 16.29 9.55 17.00
CA ALA A 29 16.75 8.28 16.45
C ALA A 29 17.09 8.39 14.95
N TYR A 30 16.29 9.11 14.17
CA TYR A 30 16.58 9.38 12.76
C TYR A 30 17.85 10.20 12.60
N LYS A 31 18.00 11.28 13.37
CA LYS A 31 19.20 12.12 13.33
C LYS A 31 20.46 11.33 13.68
N THR A 32 20.38 10.47 14.70
CA THR A 32 21.48 9.58 15.11
C THR A 32 21.81 8.58 14.00
N PHE A 33 20.79 7.90 13.47
CA PHE A 33 20.94 6.93 12.39
C PHE A 33 21.61 7.55 11.14
N LEU A 34 21.18 8.75 10.75
CA LEU A 34 21.72 9.47 9.59
C LEU A 34 23.15 10.00 9.79
N LYS A 35 23.60 10.15 11.05
CA LYS A 35 24.97 10.51 11.38
C LYS A 35 25.90 9.29 11.35
N GLU A 36 25.39 8.13 11.71
CA GLU A 36 26.15 6.88 11.84
C GLU A 36 26.21 6.04 10.56
N ASN A 37 25.35 6.33 9.57
CA ASN A 37 25.21 5.51 8.37
C ASN A 37 25.24 6.31 7.09
N GLU A 38 25.84 5.71 6.06
CA GLU A 38 25.71 6.18 4.69
C GLU A 38 24.31 5.84 4.15
N VAL A 39 23.66 6.84 3.54
CA VAL A 39 22.30 6.71 3.02
C VAL A 39 22.16 7.41 1.68
N ALA A 40 21.33 6.86 0.80
CA ALA A 40 20.87 7.58 -0.38
C ALA A 40 19.73 8.54 0.01
N LYS A 41 19.90 9.84 -0.28
CA LYS A 41 19.00 10.91 0.18
C LYS A 41 18.12 11.43 -0.95
N TYR A 42 16.82 11.53 -0.67
CA TYR A 42 15.86 12.25 -1.51
C TYR A 42 15.05 13.18 -0.62
N GLU A 43 15.26 14.49 -0.78
CA GLU A 43 14.64 15.52 0.06
C GLU A 43 13.86 16.50 -0.82
N PHE A 44 12.59 16.68 -0.51
CA PHE A 44 11.69 17.60 -1.17
C PHE A 44 11.22 18.63 -0.14
N ARG A 45 11.33 19.92 -0.45
CA ARG A 45 10.97 21.03 0.46
C ARG A 45 10.26 22.12 -0.31
N LYS A 46 9.29 22.78 0.33
CA LYS A 46 8.63 23.97 -0.18
C LYS A 46 8.21 24.89 0.94
N GLU A 47 8.59 26.16 0.82
CA GLU A 47 8.15 27.21 1.74
C GLU A 47 6.64 27.37 1.72
N GLN A 48 6.06 27.55 2.91
CA GLN A 48 4.66 27.90 3.04
C GLN A 48 4.45 29.37 2.68
N ARG A 49 3.36 29.68 1.96
CA ARG A 49 3.11 31.03 1.42
C ARG A 49 2.86 32.09 2.49
N GLU A 50 2.35 31.70 3.66
CA GLU A 50 1.93 32.62 4.74
C GLU A 50 2.94 32.69 5.90
N ASP A 51 3.73 31.63 6.12
CA ASP A 51 4.75 31.57 7.17
C ASP A 51 6.06 31.00 6.60
N LYS A 52 7.06 31.87 6.41
CA LYS A 52 8.38 31.50 5.85
C LYS A 52 9.20 30.60 6.78
N THR A 53 8.77 30.39 8.02
CA THR A 53 9.51 29.58 9.01
C THR A 53 9.18 28.10 8.93
N LYS A 54 8.08 27.72 8.26
CA LYS A 54 7.68 26.31 8.07
C LYS A 54 7.73 25.91 6.61
N GLN A 55 8.34 24.76 6.34
CA GLN A 55 8.45 24.19 5.00
C GLN A 55 7.73 22.85 4.97
N ASP A 56 6.76 22.68 4.06
CA ASP A 56 6.24 21.36 3.76
C ASP A 56 7.40 20.52 3.20
N PHE A 57 7.57 19.30 3.69
CA PHE A 57 8.69 18.47 3.30
C PHE A 57 8.34 16.99 3.18
N LEU A 58 9.16 16.29 2.39
CA LEU A 58 9.23 14.83 2.34
C LEU A 58 10.70 14.44 2.20
N ASN A 59 11.22 13.71 3.19
CA ASN A 59 12.57 13.16 3.16
C ASN A 59 12.48 11.63 3.09
N ILE A 60 13.26 11.03 2.22
CA ILE A 60 13.39 9.58 2.04
C ILE A 60 14.87 9.25 2.08
N TYR A 61 15.27 8.43 3.05
CA TYR A 61 16.65 7.99 3.22
C TYR A 61 16.72 6.49 3.13
N SER A 62 17.27 5.97 2.02
CA SER A 62 17.45 4.54 1.79
C SER A 62 18.82 4.09 2.29
N PHE A 63 18.87 2.91 2.92
CA PHE A 63 20.07 2.38 3.55
C PHE A 63 20.28 0.90 3.26
N THR A 64 21.52 0.46 3.44
CA THR A 64 21.93 -0.94 3.55
C THR A 64 22.80 -1.08 4.79
N LEU A 65 22.39 -1.93 5.73
CA LEU A 65 23.12 -2.21 6.96
C LEU A 65 23.81 -3.56 6.87
N THR A 66 25.01 -3.63 7.44
CA THR A 66 25.70 -4.90 7.68
C THR A 66 25.10 -5.61 8.90
N GLU A 67 25.44 -6.88 9.08
CA GLU A 67 24.98 -7.67 10.23
C GLU A 67 25.32 -7.02 11.58
N LYS A 68 26.50 -6.40 11.69
CA LYS A 68 26.94 -5.67 12.90
C LYS A 68 26.08 -4.43 13.22
N GLN A 69 25.41 -3.87 12.22
CA GLN A 69 24.58 -2.66 12.36
C GLN A 69 23.10 -2.98 12.56
N LYS A 70 22.67 -4.25 12.51
CA LYS A 70 21.25 -4.64 12.65
C LYS A 70 20.58 -4.11 13.91
N GLN A 71 21.34 -3.96 15.01
CA GLN A 71 20.83 -3.39 16.26
C GLN A 71 20.28 -1.96 16.09
N GLN A 72 20.72 -1.21 15.07
CA GLN A 72 20.19 0.13 14.78
C GLN A 72 18.72 0.08 14.33
N ILE A 73 18.27 -1.00 13.68
CA ILE A 73 16.83 -1.17 13.36
C ILE A 73 16.01 -1.26 14.65
N GLU A 74 16.47 -2.02 15.64
CA GLU A 74 15.79 -2.11 16.93
C GLU A 74 15.80 -0.78 17.70
N ASN A 75 16.87 0.02 17.57
CA ASN A 75 16.91 1.36 18.16
C ASN A 75 15.87 2.27 17.52
N LEU A 76 15.71 2.22 16.20
CA LEU A 76 14.66 2.94 15.50
C LEU A 76 13.27 2.45 15.94
N ARG A 77 13.05 1.13 16.01
CA ARG A 77 11.77 0.55 16.45
C ARG A 77 11.38 1.01 17.86
N LYS A 78 12.33 0.99 18.82
CA LYS A 78 12.09 1.50 20.18
C LYS A 78 11.70 2.98 20.21
N ALA A 79 12.23 3.79 19.30
CA ALA A 79 11.85 5.19 19.18
C ALA A 79 10.39 5.33 18.70
N PHE A 80 9.97 4.51 17.74
CA PHE A 80 8.56 4.44 17.33
C PHE A 80 7.64 4.01 18.47
N ASP A 81 8.02 2.99 19.24
CA ASP A 81 7.24 2.54 20.41
C ASP A 81 7.12 3.64 21.48
N SER A 82 8.17 4.44 21.67
CA SER A 82 8.21 5.53 22.65
C SER A 82 7.25 6.67 22.31
N ASP A 83 7.14 7.00 21.01
CA ASP A 83 6.27 8.08 20.53
C ASP A 83 4.86 7.59 20.14
N LEU A 84 4.62 6.27 20.16
CA LEU A 84 3.36 5.64 19.74
C LEU A 84 2.11 6.28 20.39
N LYS A 85 2.17 6.58 21.70
CA LYS A 85 1.02 7.12 22.44
C LYS A 85 0.55 8.48 21.95
N ALA A 86 1.45 9.28 21.36
CA ALA A 86 1.12 10.59 20.83
C ALA A 86 0.63 10.53 19.37
N ALA A 87 0.83 9.40 18.68
CA ALA A 87 0.40 9.22 17.31
C ALA A 87 -1.12 8.99 17.25
N TYR A 88 -1.80 9.66 16.32
CA TYR A 88 -3.23 9.42 16.09
C TYR A 88 -3.46 8.18 15.22
N GLN A 89 -2.41 7.68 14.54
CA GLN A 89 -2.47 6.49 13.71
C GLN A 89 -1.15 5.73 13.75
N LEU A 90 -1.25 4.41 14.00
CA LEU A 90 -0.19 3.42 13.80
C LEU A 90 -0.55 2.50 12.64
N VAL A 91 0.45 2.22 11.82
CA VAL A 91 0.41 1.16 10.83
C VAL A 91 1.70 0.37 10.92
N SER A 92 1.59 -0.94 11.14
CA SER A 92 2.74 -1.84 11.11
C SER A 92 2.39 -3.12 10.38
N ALA A 93 3.35 -3.66 9.63
CA ALA A 93 3.17 -4.94 8.95
C ALA A 93 4.51 -5.62 8.70
N ASN A 94 4.49 -6.95 8.80
CA ASN A 94 5.63 -7.82 8.51
C ASN A 94 5.33 -8.68 7.28
N LYS A 95 6.36 -9.38 6.79
CA LYS A 95 6.27 -10.29 5.65
C LYS A 95 5.09 -11.25 5.83
N GLY A 96 4.22 -11.34 4.81
CA GLY A 96 3.02 -12.19 4.83
C GLY A 96 1.74 -11.54 5.34
N ASN A 97 1.82 -10.38 6.01
CA ASN A 97 0.66 -9.67 6.58
C ASN A 97 0.38 -8.29 5.92
N LYS A 98 0.99 -8.01 4.76
CA LYS A 98 0.82 -6.74 4.06
C LYS A 98 -0.43 -6.76 3.18
N LEU A 99 -1.44 -5.96 3.56
CA LEU A 99 -2.73 -5.87 2.87
C LEU A 99 -2.93 -4.56 2.09
N ALA A 100 -2.10 -3.54 2.31
CA ALA A 100 -2.21 -2.22 1.69
C ALA A 100 -0.88 -1.45 1.71
N SER A 101 -0.72 -0.52 0.77
CA SER A 101 0.32 0.51 0.82
C SER A 101 -0.24 1.82 1.38
N TYR A 102 0.60 2.57 2.07
CA TYR A 102 0.24 3.79 2.78
C TYR A 102 1.01 4.97 2.20
N ARG A 103 0.29 6.04 1.89
CA ARG A 103 0.84 7.20 1.20
C ARG A 103 1.28 8.28 2.20
N LEU A 104 2.57 8.63 2.16
CA LEU A 104 3.10 9.86 2.71
C LEU A 104 3.29 10.85 1.57
N MET A 105 2.81 12.09 1.72
CA MET A 105 2.91 13.11 0.68
C MET A 105 3.81 14.24 1.15
N GLY A 106 4.53 14.82 0.19
CA GLY A 106 5.34 16.01 0.35
C GLY A 106 4.82 17.18 -0.48
N PRO A 107 5.66 18.21 -0.67
CA PRO A 107 5.33 19.35 -1.52
C PRO A 107 5.22 18.96 -3.00
N ASP A 108 4.54 19.79 -3.80
CA ASP A 108 4.46 19.66 -5.26
C ASP A 108 4.05 18.27 -5.77
N ARG A 109 3.11 17.63 -5.05
CA ARG A 109 2.59 16.28 -5.36
C ARG A 109 3.64 15.17 -5.27
N THR A 110 4.77 15.42 -4.62
CA THR A 110 5.74 14.36 -4.28
C THR A 110 5.13 13.39 -3.28
N GLU A 111 5.51 12.11 -3.40
CA GLU A 111 4.92 11.04 -2.61
C GLU A 111 5.90 9.90 -2.33
N ALA A 112 5.66 9.22 -1.21
CA ALA A 112 6.27 7.96 -0.85
C ALA A 112 5.19 6.95 -0.47
N PHE A 113 5.19 5.79 -1.12
CA PHE A 113 4.33 4.66 -0.76
C PHE A 113 5.07 3.73 0.20
N VAL A 114 4.56 3.58 1.41
CA VAL A 114 5.06 2.71 2.48
C VAL A 114 4.32 1.38 2.40
N GLY A 115 5.03 0.26 2.45
CA GLY A 115 4.48 -1.09 2.47
C GLY A 115 4.70 -1.89 1.18
N GLU A 116 5.21 -1.29 0.10
CA GLU A 116 5.27 -1.94 -1.22
C GLU A 116 6.57 -2.72 -1.49
N LYS A 117 7.71 -2.22 -1.00
CA LYS A 117 9.04 -2.65 -1.47
C LYS A 117 9.80 -3.52 -0.48
N TYR A 118 9.43 -3.45 0.79
CA TYR A 118 10.16 -4.10 1.88
C TYR A 118 9.29 -5.15 2.55
N ASP A 119 9.86 -5.98 3.41
CA ASP A 119 9.16 -7.06 4.11
C ASP A 119 8.49 -6.55 5.38
N ASN A 120 9.13 -5.62 6.09
CA ASN A 120 8.67 -5.06 7.34
C ASN A 120 8.40 -3.55 7.20
N MET A 121 7.45 -3.03 7.97
CA MET A 121 7.18 -1.59 8.04
C MET A 121 6.58 -1.18 9.38
N ILE A 122 6.87 0.05 9.79
CA ILE A 122 6.19 0.79 10.85
C ILE A 122 5.97 2.22 10.33
N GLN A 123 4.78 2.77 10.55
CA GLN A 123 4.44 4.14 10.22
C GLN A 123 3.61 4.73 11.37
N LEU A 124 3.97 5.96 11.78
CA LEU A 124 3.21 6.77 12.73
C LEU A 124 2.86 8.12 12.12
N LEU A 125 1.65 8.58 12.41
CA LEU A 125 1.16 9.90 12.01
C LEU A 125 0.77 10.72 13.24
N PHE A 126 1.17 11.98 13.25
CA PHE A 126 0.99 12.92 14.35
C PHE A 126 0.32 14.19 13.83
N ASN A 127 -0.57 14.78 14.61
CA ASN A 127 -1.05 16.13 14.29
C ASN A 127 0.09 17.12 14.52
N ASP A 128 0.21 18.15 13.67
CA ASP A 128 1.06 19.28 14.03
C ASP A 128 0.37 20.05 15.17
N PRO A 129 0.97 20.15 16.37
CA PRO A 129 0.35 20.83 17.52
C PRO A 129 0.17 22.32 17.30
N THR A 130 0.87 22.89 16.31
CA THR A 130 0.84 24.32 15.99
C THR A 130 0.10 24.63 14.68
N ASP A 131 -0.30 23.61 13.91
CA ASP A 131 -1.16 23.77 12.73
C ASP A 131 -2.10 22.57 12.56
N SER A 132 -3.36 22.77 12.95
CA SER A 132 -4.41 21.75 12.85
C SER A 132 -4.67 21.24 11.43
N LEU A 133 -4.24 21.96 10.38
CA LEU A 133 -4.37 21.54 8.98
C LEU A 133 -3.24 20.61 8.53
N ARG A 134 -2.18 20.48 9.33
CA ARG A 134 -0.97 19.73 9.00
C ARG A 134 -0.79 18.49 9.87
N ARG A 135 0.07 17.61 9.41
CA ARG A 135 0.50 16.40 10.13
C ARG A 135 1.96 16.09 9.84
N TYR A 136 2.60 15.47 10.82
CA TYR A 136 3.85 14.77 10.64
C TYR A 136 3.59 13.31 10.31
N GLY A 137 4.42 12.74 9.45
CA GLY A 137 4.42 11.32 9.16
C GLY A 137 5.82 10.77 9.18
N TYR A 138 6.02 9.68 9.90
CA TYR A 138 7.30 8.95 9.97
C TYR A 138 7.06 7.51 9.57
N ALA A 139 7.96 6.95 8.78
CA ALA A 139 7.94 5.53 8.45
C ALA A 139 9.34 4.92 8.42
N LEU A 140 9.44 3.68 8.90
CA LEU A 140 10.60 2.81 8.78
C LEU A 140 10.16 1.56 8.00
N GLU A 141 10.94 1.18 7.00
CA GLU A 141 10.74 -0.07 6.24
C GLU A 141 12.05 -0.80 6.04
N TRP A 142 12.04 -2.13 6.16
CA TRP A 142 13.26 -2.92 5.98
C TRP A 142 12.98 -4.36 5.56
N THR A 143 14.00 -4.99 4.97
CA THR A 143 14.06 -6.40 4.60
C THR A 143 15.43 -6.94 4.98
N ASP A 144 15.43 -7.99 5.79
CA ASP A 144 16.63 -8.79 6.02
C ASP A 144 16.88 -9.70 4.82
N LYS A 145 18.12 -9.71 4.35
CA LYS A 145 18.59 -10.50 3.21
C LYS A 145 19.30 -11.75 3.70
N GLU A 146 19.31 -12.76 2.84
CA GLU A 146 19.97 -14.05 3.13
C GLU A 146 21.49 -13.90 3.27
N ASP A 147 22.08 -12.89 2.62
CA ASP A 147 23.51 -12.54 2.74
C ASP A 147 23.88 -11.86 4.08
N GLY A 148 22.94 -11.77 5.02
CA GLY A 148 23.14 -11.16 6.33
C GLY A 148 22.96 -9.64 6.36
N THR A 149 22.77 -8.98 5.21
CA THR A 149 22.52 -7.53 5.16
C THR A 149 21.04 -7.19 5.44
N THR A 150 20.78 -5.93 5.81
CA THR A 150 19.43 -5.40 5.96
C THR A 150 19.28 -4.16 5.08
N VAL A 151 18.40 -4.22 4.09
CA VAL A 151 18.09 -3.06 3.22
C VAL A 151 16.80 -2.41 3.68
N GLY A 152 16.74 -1.08 3.63
CA GLY A 152 15.57 -0.37 4.14
C GLY A 152 15.54 1.08 3.78
N ARG A 153 14.57 1.79 4.34
CA ARG A 153 14.51 3.24 4.31
C ARG A 153 13.79 3.82 5.52
N ILE A 154 14.17 5.03 5.90
CA ILE A 154 13.40 5.89 6.80
C ILE A 154 12.80 7.05 6.00
N ILE A 155 11.57 7.41 6.34
CA ILE A 155 10.79 8.46 5.67
C ILE A 155 10.27 9.42 6.74
N SER A 156 10.33 10.72 6.47
CA SER A 156 9.68 11.77 7.28
C SER A 156 8.98 12.77 6.37
N CYS A 157 7.82 13.28 6.77
CA CYS A 157 7.14 14.34 6.04
C CYS A 157 6.38 15.30 6.96
N LEU A 158 6.26 16.55 6.54
CA LEU A 158 5.26 17.51 7.00
C LEU A 158 4.34 17.82 5.82
N SER A 159 3.05 17.53 5.96
CA SER A 159 2.07 17.78 4.89
C SER A 159 0.66 18.03 5.42
N VAL A 160 -0.21 18.54 4.54
CA VAL A 160 -1.64 18.75 4.82
C VAL A 160 -2.30 17.44 5.24
N GLN A 161 -3.12 17.46 6.29
CA GLN A 161 -3.93 16.29 6.65
C GLN A 161 -4.82 15.89 5.47
N PRO A 162 -5.05 14.59 5.21
CA PRO A 162 -5.86 14.13 4.09
C PRO A 162 -7.26 14.75 4.07
N LYS A 163 -7.85 14.97 5.25
CA LYS A 163 -9.21 15.52 5.41
C LYS A 163 -9.35 16.99 4.97
N TYR A 164 -8.27 17.76 4.93
CA TYR A 164 -8.29 19.20 4.58
C TYR A 164 -7.81 19.47 3.16
N ARG A 165 -7.54 18.43 2.37
CA ARG A 165 -7.15 18.61 0.97
C ARG A 165 -8.39 18.92 0.15
N LYS A 166 -8.43 20.11 -0.47
CA LYS A 166 -9.48 20.47 -1.43
C LYS A 166 -9.52 19.40 -2.51
N SER A 167 -10.65 18.71 -2.60
CA SER A 167 -10.87 17.55 -3.44
C SER A 167 -11.01 17.96 -4.91
N GLU A 168 -9.89 18.18 -5.59
CA GLU A 168 -9.86 17.92 -7.04
C GLU A 168 -9.53 16.45 -7.33
N GLN A 169 -9.26 15.66 -6.29
CA GLN A 169 -8.84 14.27 -6.43
C GLN A 169 -9.62 13.39 -5.46
N THR A 170 -10.63 12.72 -5.99
CA THR A 170 -11.22 11.51 -5.42
C THR A 170 -10.13 10.46 -5.35
N TYR A 171 -9.54 10.25 -4.17
CA TYR A 171 -8.54 9.20 -3.99
C TYR A 171 -9.11 7.98 -3.30
N ASN A 172 -8.82 6.85 -3.93
CA ASN A 172 -8.94 5.51 -3.42
C ASN A 172 -8.00 5.34 -2.24
N VAL A 173 -8.51 5.50 -1.03
CA VAL A 173 -7.83 4.95 0.13
C VAL A 173 -8.29 3.50 0.22
N PHE A 174 -7.40 2.56 -0.13
CA PHE A 174 -7.57 1.17 0.28
C PHE A 174 -7.55 1.16 1.82
N ASN A 175 -8.72 0.91 2.41
CA ASN A 175 -9.10 1.07 3.83
C ASN A 175 -9.60 2.46 4.25
N ASP A 176 -10.83 2.80 3.86
CA ASP A 176 -11.68 3.72 4.62
C ASP A 176 -12.77 2.93 5.37
N PHE A 177 -12.39 2.24 6.45
CA PHE A 177 -13.37 1.68 7.41
C PHE A 177 -13.95 2.76 8.35
N ALA A 178 -13.62 4.05 8.14
CA ALA A 178 -14.10 5.14 8.97
C ALA A 178 -15.34 5.88 8.40
N LYS A 179 -15.82 5.52 7.20
CA LYS A 179 -17.14 5.95 6.71
C LYS A 179 -18.27 5.01 7.11
N LYS A 180 -18.38 4.72 8.41
CA LYS A 180 -19.67 4.34 9.03
C LYS A 180 -20.01 5.36 10.10
N GLY A 181 -20.61 6.45 9.63
CA GLY A 181 -21.10 7.52 10.47
C GLY A 181 -22.09 8.41 9.74
N LYS A 182 -22.96 7.86 8.88
CA LYS A 182 -24.25 8.50 8.57
C LYS A 182 -25.37 7.44 8.52
N PRO A 183 -26.47 7.64 9.27
CA PRO A 183 -27.58 6.72 9.34
C PRO A 183 -28.32 6.68 8.00
N LEU A 184 -28.82 5.50 7.64
CA LEU A 184 -29.77 5.29 6.55
C LEU A 184 -30.98 6.22 6.75
N ARG A 185 -31.04 7.32 5.99
CA ARG A 185 -32.27 8.08 5.78
C ARG A 185 -32.38 8.48 4.31
N SER A 186 -33.46 7.96 3.73
CA SER A 186 -34.25 8.54 2.64
C SER A 186 -33.78 8.30 1.21
N PHE A 187 -34.55 7.43 0.55
CA PHE A 187 -34.78 7.35 -0.88
C PHE A 187 -35.10 8.72 -1.51
N ASN A 188 -34.66 8.90 -2.76
CA ASN A 188 -35.11 9.89 -3.75
C ASN A 188 -35.02 11.39 -3.39
N ARG A 189 -34.07 12.09 -4.02
CA ARG A 189 -34.31 13.37 -4.73
C ARG A 189 -33.09 13.76 -5.59
N ASN A 190 -33.36 13.89 -6.89
CA ASN A 190 -32.66 14.71 -7.88
C ASN A 190 -31.24 14.29 -8.29
N ILE A 191 -31.20 13.35 -9.23
CA ILE A 191 -30.10 13.13 -10.15
C ILE A 191 -29.96 14.36 -11.05
N LYS A 192 -28.92 15.16 -10.83
CA LYS A 192 -28.24 16.00 -11.83
C LYS A 192 -26.87 16.40 -11.31
N ILE A 193 -25.91 15.47 -11.36
CA ILE A 193 -24.48 15.81 -11.41
C ILE A 193 -23.84 14.84 -12.42
N GLN A 194 -23.61 15.35 -13.63
CA GLN A 194 -22.61 14.81 -14.54
C GLN A 194 -21.25 14.97 -13.86
N GLY A 195 -20.61 13.84 -13.52
CA GLY A 195 -19.30 13.83 -12.91
C GLY A 195 -18.82 12.39 -12.80
N ASN A 196 -17.96 12.00 -13.75
CA ASN A 196 -17.29 10.71 -13.88
C ASN A 196 -17.14 9.93 -12.56
N ALA A 197 -18.05 9.00 -12.31
CA ALA A 197 -17.99 8.01 -11.23
C ALA A 197 -17.05 6.84 -11.55
N GLY A 198 -16.01 7.10 -12.35
CA GLY A 198 -15.03 6.13 -12.79
C GLY A 198 -13.67 6.52 -12.26
N LYS A 199 -13.31 5.90 -11.14
CA LYS A 199 -11.97 5.78 -10.54
C LYS A 199 -12.23 5.68 -9.07
N ASN A 200 -12.41 4.44 -8.59
CA ASN A 200 -11.83 4.02 -7.33
C ASN A 200 -12.15 2.55 -6.95
N GLY A 201 -11.42 1.59 -7.54
CA GLY A 201 -11.21 0.22 -7.04
C GLY A 201 -9.97 -0.39 -7.70
N ASN A 202 -9.10 -1.09 -6.95
CA ASN A 202 -7.98 -1.82 -7.56
C ASN A 202 -8.56 -2.86 -8.53
N TYR A 203 -8.24 -2.68 -9.81
CA TYR A 203 -7.93 -3.69 -10.82
C TYR A 203 -8.02 -5.10 -10.22
N LEU A 204 -9.15 -5.81 -10.37
CA LEU A 204 -9.39 -6.72 -11.49
C LEU A 204 -10.89 -6.90 -11.82
N SER A 205 -11.76 -6.09 -11.23
CA SER A 205 -13.20 -6.15 -11.49
C SER A 205 -13.89 -4.85 -11.09
N ASN A 206 -14.22 -3.98 -12.04
CA ASN A 206 -15.22 -2.94 -11.79
C ASN A 206 -16.61 -3.56 -11.87
N GLN A 207 -17.50 -3.30 -10.92
CA GLN A 207 -18.91 -3.62 -11.08
C GLN A 207 -19.62 -2.45 -11.75
N ILE A 208 -19.95 -2.60 -13.03
CA ILE A 208 -20.82 -1.68 -13.78
C ILE A 208 -22.05 -2.49 -14.17
N ASP A 209 -23.24 -2.02 -13.82
CA ASP A 209 -24.52 -2.69 -14.12
C ASP A 209 -24.59 -4.16 -13.65
N GLY A 210 -23.92 -4.49 -12.54
CA GLY A 210 -23.88 -5.84 -11.97
C GLY A 210 -22.86 -6.79 -12.61
N ASN A 211 -22.05 -6.33 -13.56
CA ASN A 211 -21.04 -7.12 -14.26
C ASN A 211 -19.62 -6.80 -13.80
N THR A 212 -18.79 -7.84 -13.67
CA THR A 212 -17.37 -7.79 -13.25
C THR A 212 -16.46 -7.52 -14.46
N TYR A 213 -15.75 -6.38 -14.47
CA TYR A 213 -14.85 -5.96 -15.56
C TYR A 213 -13.35 -5.96 -15.20
N TYR A 214 -12.55 -6.72 -15.93
CA TYR A 214 -11.10 -6.86 -15.84
C TYR A 214 -10.40 -5.81 -16.70
N GLU A 215 -9.41 -5.10 -16.15
CA GLU A 215 -8.61 -4.17 -16.93
C GLU A 215 -7.43 -4.88 -17.59
N ILE A 216 -7.40 -4.86 -18.92
CA ILE A 216 -6.32 -5.41 -19.74
C ILE A 216 -5.80 -4.30 -20.65
N ASN A 217 -4.53 -3.90 -20.48
CA ASN A 217 -3.88 -2.86 -21.31
C ASN A 217 -4.71 -1.55 -21.40
N GLY A 218 -5.37 -1.16 -20.31
CA GLY A 218 -6.22 0.04 -20.25
C GLY A 218 -7.64 -0.11 -20.81
N VAL A 219 -8.05 -1.33 -21.20
CA VAL A 219 -9.40 -1.65 -21.66
C VAL A 219 -10.12 -2.50 -20.61
N TYR A 220 -11.35 -2.12 -20.27
CA TYR A 220 -12.22 -2.90 -19.37
C TYR A 220 -12.98 -3.97 -20.17
N LYS A 221 -12.80 -5.23 -19.79
CA LYS A 221 -13.41 -6.41 -20.42
C LYS A 221 -14.11 -7.27 -19.38
N MET A 222 -15.27 -7.83 -19.68
CA MET A 222 -15.89 -8.89 -18.89
C MET A 222 -15.12 -10.21 -19.03
N ALA A 223 -15.33 -11.17 -18.12
CA ALA A 223 -14.70 -12.49 -18.21
C ALA A 223 -14.96 -13.20 -19.56
N SER A 224 -16.15 -13.00 -20.13
CA SER A 224 -16.56 -13.53 -21.44
C SER A 224 -15.87 -12.84 -22.62
N GLU A 225 -15.27 -11.67 -22.41
CA GLU A 225 -14.59 -10.88 -23.45
C GLU A 225 -13.07 -11.07 -23.41
N LEU A 226 -12.56 -11.85 -22.45
CA LEU A 226 -11.14 -12.16 -22.33
C LEU A 226 -10.72 -13.21 -23.36
N SER A 227 -9.60 -12.95 -24.04
CA SER A 227 -8.91 -14.00 -24.80
C SER A 227 -8.37 -15.08 -23.86
N ASN A 228 -8.01 -16.25 -24.41
CA ASN A 228 -7.49 -17.37 -23.61
C ASN A 228 -6.27 -16.98 -22.77
N THR A 229 -5.35 -16.20 -23.35
CA THR A 229 -4.13 -15.75 -22.66
C THR A 229 -4.44 -14.73 -21.58
N GLU A 230 -5.38 -13.81 -21.83
CA GLU A 230 -5.84 -12.83 -20.85
C GLU A 230 -6.51 -13.54 -19.66
N TRP A 231 -7.43 -14.47 -19.93
CA TRP A 231 -8.11 -15.27 -18.92
C TRP A 231 -7.12 -16.06 -18.06
N LEU A 232 -6.17 -16.76 -18.69
CA LEU A 232 -5.16 -17.56 -17.98
C LEU A 232 -4.22 -16.70 -17.15
N SER A 233 -3.87 -15.51 -17.63
CA SER A 233 -3.09 -14.54 -16.87
C SER A 233 -3.82 -14.12 -15.58
N GLN A 234 -5.12 -13.80 -15.70
CA GLN A 234 -5.95 -13.41 -14.56
C GLN A 234 -6.13 -14.54 -13.56
N PHE A 235 -6.45 -15.75 -14.04
CA PHE A 235 -6.58 -16.93 -13.20
C PHE A 235 -5.28 -17.22 -12.44
N ASN A 236 -4.13 -17.18 -13.13
CA ASN A 236 -2.84 -17.43 -12.49
C ASN A 236 -2.47 -16.37 -11.45
N ALA A 237 -2.81 -15.09 -11.69
CA ALA A 237 -2.62 -14.04 -10.71
C ALA A 237 -3.42 -14.31 -9.43
N MET A 238 -4.72 -14.63 -9.56
CA MET A 238 -5.58 -14.93 -8.41
C MET A 238 -5.16 -16.20 -7.70
N LYS A 239 -4.80 -17.25 -8.44
CA LYS A 239 -4.26 -18.49 -7.90
C LYS A 239 -3.04 -18.25 -7.00
N ARG A 240 -2.07 -17.46 -7.48
CA ARG A 240 -0.87 -17.12 -6.70
C ARG A 240 -1.22 -16.41 -5.40
N LEU A 241 -2.21 -15.51 -5.42
CA LEU A 241 -2.66 -14.79 -4.23
C LEU A 241 -3.35 -15.72 -3.23
N VAL A 242 -4.23 -16.62 -3.69
CA VAL A 242 -4.85 -17.63 -2.82
C VAL A 242 -3.79 -18.54 -2.19
N HIS A 243 -2.78 -18.98 -2.93
CA HIS A 243 -1.70 -19.80 -2.35
C HIS A 243 -0.84 -19.04 -1.35
N LYS A 244 -0.59 -17.74 -1.57
CA LYS A 244 0.24 -16.91 -0.69
C LYS A 244 -0.46 -16.59 0.63
N VAL A 245 -1.77 -16.32 0.58
CA VAL A 245 -2.59 -15.96 1.74
C VAL A 245 -3.91 -16.73 1.71
N PRO A 246 -3.91 -18.06 1.96
CA PRO A 246 -5.09 -18.91 1.77
C PRO A 246 -6.21 -18.70 2.80
N ASN A 247 -5.95 -17.93 3.85
CA ASN A 247 -6.91 -17.66 4.94
C ASN A 247 -6.92 -16.17 5.33
N GLY A 248 -6.51 -15.31 4.42
CA GLY A 248 -6.56 -13.87 4.61
C GLY A 248 -7.97 -13.32 4.41
N ILE A 249 -8.23 -12.13 4.93
CA ILE A 249 -9.53 -11.44 4.76
C ILE A 249 -9.86 -11.23 3.27
N GLN A 250 -8.84 -11.06 2.42
CA GLN A 250 -8.97 -10.83 0.97
C GLN A 250 -9.11 -12.13 0.15
N THR A 251 -8.91 -13.31 0.75
CA THR A 251 -8.99 -14.58 0.03
C THR A 251 -10.38 -14.79 -0.58
N SER A 252 -11.43 -14.29 0.09
CA SER A 252 -12.80 -14.30 -0.43
C SER A 252 -12.91 -13.57 -1.78
N TYR A 253 -12.28 -12.40 -1.92
CA TYR A 253 -12.27 -11.66 -3.17
C TYR A 253 -11.56 -12.43 -4.29
N TYR A 254 -10.35 -12.96 -4.04
CA TYR A 254 -9.63 -13.73 -5.07
C TYR A 254 -10.41 -14.95 -5.55
N ILE A 255 -11.07 -15.65 -4.62
CA ILE A 255 -11.92 -16.80 -4.91
C ILE A 255 -13.18 -16.41 -5.68
N SER A 256 -13.80 -15.27 -5.35
CA SER A 256 -14.92 -14.73 -6.13
C SER A 256 -14.51 -14.38 -7.56
N THR A 257 -13.34 -13.78 -7.77
CA THR A 257 -12.81 -13.52 -9.11
C THR A 257 -12.55 -14.80 -9.90
N ILE A 258 -11.98 -15.83 -9.25
CA ILE A 258 -11.80 -17.16 -9.86
C ILE A 258 -13.17 -17.75 -10.25
N TYR A 259 -14.17 -17.64 -9.39
CA TYR A 259 -15.52 -18.12 -9.67
C TYR A 259 -16.14 -17.41 -10.89
N ASP A 260 -16.02 -16.08 -10.97
CA ASP A 260 -16.51 -15.28 -12.09
C ASP A 260 -15.81 -15.65 -13.41
N LEU A 261 -14.48 -15.82 -13.38
CA LEU A 261 -13.70 -16.30 -14.52
C LEU A 261 -14.17 -17.68 -14.99
N CYS A 262 -14.37 -18.62 -14.06
CA CYS A 262 -14.82 -19.97 -14.40
C CYS A 262 -16.25 -20.00 -14.97
N ARG A 263 -17.12 -19.06 -14.57
CA ARG A 263 -18.48 -18.93 -15.11
C ARG A 263 -18.48 -18.56 -16.60
N ALA A 264 -17.45 -17.86 -17.06
CA ALA A 264 -17.27 -17.48 -18.46
C ALA A 264 -15.96 -18.07 -19.01
N SER A 265 -15.96 -19.39 -19.19
CA SER A 265 -14.78 -20.20 -19.58
C SER A 265 -14.93 -20.87 -20.94
N GLU A 266 -15.90 -20.44 -21.76
CA GLU A 266 -16.18 -21.00 -23.09
C GLU A 266 -14.99 -20.91 -24.05
N GLN A 267 -14.13 -19.92 -23.86
CA GLN A 267 -12.94 -19.70 -24.67
C GLN A 267 -11.83 -20.75 -24.42
N LEU A 268 -11.85 -21.43 -23.27
CA LEU A 268 -10.83 -22.42 -22.90
C LEU A 268 -11.11 -23.78 -23.55
N ASP A 269 -10.06 -24.42 -24.07
CA ASP A 269 -10.12 -25.80 -24.54
C ASP A 269 -10.24 -26.81 -23.39
N ALA A 270 -10.59 -28.05 -23.73
CA ALA A 270 -10.86 -29.11 -22.75
C ALA A 270 -9.65 -29.46 -21.87
N ASP A 271 -8.43 -29.45 -22.43
CA ASP A 271 -7.21 -29.77 -21.70
C ASP A 271 -6.85 -28.66 -20.72
N THR A 272 -6.98 -27.40 -21.16
CA THR A 272 -6.83 -26.23 -20.31
C THR A 272 -7.84 -26.24 -19.16
N LYS A 273 -9.11 -26.54 -19.42
CA LYS A 273 -10.14 -26.66 -18.37
C LYS A 273 -9.80 -27.74 -17.35
N LYS A 274 -9.24 -28.88 -17.79
CA LYS A 274 -8.79 -29.96 -16.88
C LYS A 274 -7.64 -29.50 -15.98
N LEU A 275 -6.69 -28.75 -16.51
CA LEU A 275 -5.59 -28.17 -15.73
C LEU A 275 -6.12 -27.18 -14.69
N VAL A 276 -7.00 -26.25 -15.11
CA VAL A 276 -7.61 -25.25 -14.22
C VAL A 276 -8.39 -25.93 -13.08
N LYS A 277 -9.14 -27.01 -13.34
CA LYS A 277 -9.83 -27.79 -12.29
C LYS A 277 -8.86 -28.33 -11.25
N SER A 278 -7.72 -28.89 -11.68
CA SER A 278 -6.67 -29.38 -10.77
C SER A 278 -6.14 -28.27 -9.85
N GLU A 279 -5.89 -27.10 -10.42
CA GLU A 279 -5.41 -25.93 -9.67
C GLU A 279 -6.45 -25.39 -8.68
N ILE A 280 -7.74 -25.45 -9.04
CA ILE A 280 -8.84 -25.09 -8.12
C ILE A 280 -8.89 -26.04 -6.92
N GLU A 281 -8.76 -27.34 -7.12
CA GLU A 281 -8.72 -28.31 -6.01
C GLU A 281 -7.47 -28.11 -5.13
N SER A 282 -6.32 -27.77 -5.72
CA SER A 282 -5.11 -27.39 -4.98
C SER A 282 -5.33 -26.17 -4.08
N MET A 283 -6.04 -25.15 -4.56
CA MET A 283 -6.44 -24.00 -3.73
C MET A 283 -7.41 -24.41 -2.62
N ARG A 284 -8.42 -25.24 -2.94
CA ARG A 284 -9.45 -25.70 -2.01
C ARG A 284 -8.86 -26.49 -0.83
N ALA A 285 -7.78 -27.23 -1.06
CA ALA A 285 -7.06 -27.97 0.00
C ALA A 285 -6.35 -27.04 1.01
N LYS A 286 -6.01 -25.79 0.63
CA LYS A 286 -5.25 -24.85 1.47
C LYS A 286 -6.13 -23.86 2.24
N VAL A 287 -7.31 -23.55 1.71
CA VAL A 287 -8.28 -22.67 2.37
C VAL A 287 -8.93 -23.43 3.53
N LYS A 288 -9.10 -22.80 4.69
CA LYS A 288 -9.76 -23.41 5.86
C LYS A 288 -11.27 -23.14 5.87
N ASP A 289 -11.67 -21.96 5.44
CA ASP A 289 -13.07 -21.52 5.43
C ASP A 289 -13.96 -22.43 4.56
N ARG A 290 -15.05 -22.92 5.14
CA ARG A 290 -15.96 -23.87 4.48
C ARG A 290 -16.71 -23.22 3.30
N MET A 291 -17.16 -21.98 3.46
CA MET A 291 -17.89 -21.28 2.39
C MET A 291 -16.99 -21.07 1.18
N LEU A 292 -15.75 -20.64 1.40
CA LEU A 292 -14.76 -20.44 0.34
C LEU A 292 -14.39 -21.75 -0.37
N LYS A 293 -14.34 -22.87 0.35
CA LYS A 293 -14.17 -24.19 -0.27
C LYS A 293 -15.32 -24.56 -1.21
N GLU A 294 -16.56 -24.23 -0.84
CA GLU A 294 -17.73 -24.49 -1.68
C GLU A 294 -17.77 -23.57 -2.91
N VAL A 295 -17.36 -22.32 -2.78
CA VAL A 295 -17.23 -21.40 -3.93
C VAL A 295 -16.22 -21.93 -4.94
N LEU A 296 -15.05 -22.40 -4.47
CA LEU A 296 -14.05 -23.04 -5.34
C LEU A 296 -14.59 -24.31 -6.01
N ALA A 297 -15.30 -25.16 -5.25
CA ALA A 297 -15.93 -26.36 -5.82
C ALA A 297 -16.95 -26.00 -6.93
N ASN A 298 -17.74 -24.94 -6.74
CA ASN A 298 -18.68 -24.47 -7.75
C ASN A 298 -17.98 -23.81 -8.95
N ALA A 299 -16.85 -23.13 -8.74
CA ALA A 299 -16.02 -22.64 -9.83
C ALA A 299 -15.53 -23.79 -10.72
N ALA A 300 -15.05 -24.88 -10.13
CA ALA A 300 -14.63 -26.07 -10.87
C ALA A 300 -15.78 -26.71 -11.69
N LYS A 301 -17.02 -26.68 -11.17
CA LYS A 301 -18.21 -27.18 -11.88
C LYS A 301 -18.59 -26.32 -13.11
N ASN A 302 -18.31 -25.02 -13.06
CA ASN A 302 -18.61 -24.10 -14.17
C ASN A 302 -17.68 -24.30 -15.37
N LEU A 303 -16.53 -24.96 -15.18
CA LEU A 303 -15.59 -25.34 -16.24
C LEU A 303 -16.07 -26.60 -17.00
N LYS A 304 -17.31 -26.60 -17.51
CA LYS A 304 -17.85 -27.73 -18.28
C LYS A 304 -17.01 -28.02 -19.52
#